data_AF-A0A817W4C0-F1
#
_entry.id   AF-A0A817W4C0-F1
#
_cell.length_a   1.000
_cell.length_b   1.000
_cell.length_c   1.000
_cell.angle_alpha   90.00
_cell.angle_beta   90.00
_cell.angle_gamma   90.00
#
_symmetry.space_group_name_H-M   'P 1'
#
loop_
_entity.id
_entity.type
_entity.pdbx_description
1 polymer ?
#
loop_
_entity_poly.entity_id
_entity_poly.type
_entity_poly.pdbx_seq_one_letter_code
_entity_poly.pdbx_strand_id
1 'polypeptide(L)'
;MTSNSLNDPQIIDDEQEDDEKLSDQDNNKSLSSSTSDSSNECPFNHDIASKVSTAFAKATGIDMEFAIQLLKDHGWNIDQALKATYEAKEHAQSIMNTKQNWKDTNEKYFKILSWNTDTTDSDEVELNNLIEKRTETIIEILLREKPDVILLQQVGTFALTLIITCLSSLYDDESIQINSSNDSNYVSIFTHKSTIKKKHVSMIKNSENWNMLKVEVEYKNSISIDLFNAFIDENTYSYCFEQINKNNPNHIILFGISSQISDTFWNSHTINLDDLWQMTDQRPETTYTFDPELNSNITGNDKPERYDRIFFRSSTSINNQLKPVHMELEGIQHIKTSDIVFPSTHWAIQGYFDVDN
;
A
#
# COMPACT_ATOMS: atom_id res chain seq x y z
N MET A 1 -87.85 13.45 -1.03
CA MET A 1 -86.90 13.90 -2.07
C MET A 1 -86.04 12.68 -2.40
N THR A 2 -86.55 11.68 -3.15
CA THR A 2 -86.37 11.49 -4.62
C THR A 2 -84.90 11.63 -5.05
N SER A 3 -84.22 10.72 -5.73
CA SER A 3 -84.46 9.35 -6.27
C SER A 3 -83.20 9.00 -7.11
N ASN A 4 -82.83 7.71 -7.21
CA ASN A 4 -82.39 6.90 -8.40
C ASN A 4 -81.67 7.59 -9.60
N SER A 5 -80.77 7.01 -10.40
CA SER A 5 -80.26 5.65 -10.66
C SER A 5 -79.18 5.70 -11.76
N LEU A 6 -78.32 4.68 -11.82
CA LEU A 6 -77.77 3.93 -12.99
C LEU A 6 -77.86 4.53 -14.42
N ASN A 7 -76.75 4.49 -15.17
CA ASN A 7 -76.55 3.62 -16.37
C ASN A 7 -75.26 3.97 -17.17
N ASP A 8 -74.46 2.93 -17.44
CA ASP A 8 -73.56 2.73 -18.60
C ASP A 8 -74.40 2.19 -19.81
N PRO A 9 -73.87 1.79 -21.00
CA PRO A 9 -72.66 2.12 -21.78
C PRO A 9 -72.97 2.28 -23.33
N GLN A 10 -71.96 2.08 -24.21
CA GLN A 10 -72.01 1.69 -25.67
C GLN A 10 -71.97 2.83 -26.73
N ILE A 11 -71.38 2.76 -27.95
CA ILE A 11 -70.75 1.74 -28.86
C ILE A 11 -70.17 2.53 -30.09
N ILE A 12 -68.95 2.22 -30.61
CA ILE A 12 -68.55 1.65 -31.96
C ILE A 12 -68.78 2.52 -33.22
N ASP A 13 -67.74 2.62 -34.06
CA ASP A 13 -67.68 2.41 -35.55
C ASP A 13 -66.41 3.13 -36.08
N ASP A 14 -65.32 2.48 -36.53
CA ASP A 14 -65.03 1.55 -37.65
C ASP A 14 -64.94 2.18 -39.06
N GLU A 15 -63.86 1.78 -39.77
CA GLU A 15 -63.52 1.78 -41.23
C GLU A 15 -62.03 2.15 -41.40
N GLN A 16 -61.05 1.25 -41.61
CA GLN A 16 -60.73 0.33 -42.76
C GLN A 16 -60.59 1.08 -44.11
N GLU A 17 -59.63 0.87 -45.03
CA GLU A 17 -58.89 -0.30 -45.56
C GLU A 17 -57.50 0.17 -46.14
N ASP A 18 -56.41 -0.61 -46.01
CA ASP A 18 -55.70 -1.47 -47.01
C ASP A 18 -54.98 -0.72 -48.17
N ASP A 19 -53.80 -1.07 -48.72
CA ASP A 19 -53.11 -2.35 -48.86
C ASP A 19 -51.64 -2.20 -49.40
N GLU A 20 -50.89 -3.32 -49.38
CA GLU A 20 -49.69 -3.71 -50.18
C GLU A 20 -48.21 -3.37 -49.81
N LYS A 21 -47.61 -4.30 -49.03
CA LYS A 21 -46.48 -5.26 -49.29
C LYS A 21 -45.13 -4.92 -49.99
N LEU A 22 -44.09 -5.60 -49.41
CA LEU A 22 -42.74 -6.03 -49.86
C LEU A 22 -41.58 -5.03 -49.61
N SER A 23 -40.39 -5.36 -49.09
CA SER A 23 -39.75 -6.61 -48.61
C SER A 23 -38.40 -6.27 -47.91
N ASP A 24 -37.98 -7.14 -46.98
CA ASP A 24 -36.60 -7.52 -46.61
C ASP A 24 -35.67 -6.66 -45.71
N GLN A 25 -35.35 -7.32 -44.58
CA GLN A 25 -34.05 -7.51 -43.91
C GLN A 25 -33.50 -6.47 -42.90
N ASP A 26 -33.63 -6.87 -41.62
CA ASP A 26 -32.59 -6.96 -40.58
C ASP A 26 -31.44 -5.93 -40.58
N ASN A 27 -31.36 -5.13 -39.51
CA ASN A 27 -30.20 -5.16 -38.62
C ASN A 27 -30.43 -4.42 -37.28
N ASN A 28 -30.06 -5.12 -36.21
CA ASN A 28 -30.06 -4.72 -34.81
C ASN A 28 -29.54 -3.31 -34.53
N LYS A 29 -30.28 -2.57 -33.68
CA LYS A 29 -29.70 -1.49 -32.86
C LYS A 29 -30.40 -1.47 -31.51
N SER A 30 -29.96 -2.33 -30.60
CA SER A 30 -30.27 -2.22 -29.18
C SER A 30 -29.54 -1.01 -28.60
N LEU A 31 -30.34 -0.07 -28.13
CA LEU A 31 -29.97 1.11 -27.37
C LEU A 31 -29.44 0.67 -26.01
N SER A 32 -28.13 0.79 -25.76
CA SER A 32 -27.55 0.70 -24.43
C SER A 32 -27.11 2.10 -24.01
N SER A 33 -27.82 2.66 -23.03
CA SER A 33 -27.48 3.89 -22.32
C SER A 33 -26.13 3.75 -21.62
N SER A 34 -25.18 4.56 -22.07
CA SER A 34 -23.87 4.79 -21.49
C SER A 34 -23.93 5.85 -20.39
N THR A 35 -23.44 5.53 -19.20
CA THR A 35 -22.91 6.45 -18.17
C THR A 35 -21.91 5.63 -17.36
N SER A 36 -20.63 5.58 -17.76
CA SER A 36 -19.53 6.54 -17.49
C SER A 36 -18.66 6.08 -16.31
N ASP A 37 -17.92 5.00 -16.54
CA ASP A 37 -16.68 4.65 -15.83
C ASP A 37 -15.53 4.96 -16.79
N SER A 38 -14.73 6.02 -16.58
CA SER A 38 -13.68 6.35 -17.55
C SER A 38 -12.46 7.13 -17.02
N SER A 39 -12.17 7.14 -15.72
CA SER A 39 -11.03 7.94 -15.21
C SER A 39 -9.67 7.23 -15.23
N ASN A 40 -9.62 5.88 -15.28
CA ASN A 40 -8.35 5.14 -15.13
C ASN A 40 -7.94 4.28 -16.33
N GLU A 41 -8.76 4.20 -17.40
CA GLU A 41 -8.35 3.52 -18.62
C GLU A 41 -7.36 4.37 -19.41
N CYS A 42 -6.28 3.73 -19.88
CA CYS A 42 -5.30 4.39 -20.74
C CYS A 42 -6.01 4.93 -22.00
N PRO A 43 -6.00 6.26 -22.24
CA PRO A 43 -6.67 6.84 -23.40
C PRO A 43 -5.93 6.55 -24.70
N PHE A 44 -4.72 6.01 -24.60
CA PHE A 44 -3.85 5.68 -25.71
C PHE A 44 -3.96 4.19 -26.09
N ASN A 45 -3.78 3.88 -27.37
CA ASN A 45 -3.53 2.50 -27.79
C ASN A 45 -2.20 1.99 -27.21
N HIS A 46 -2.01 0.66 -27.20
CA HIS A 46 -0.86 0.01 -26.58
C HIS A 46 0.50 0.57 -27.04
N ASP A 47 0.65 0.85 -28.33
CA ASP A 47 1.92 1.36 -28.89
C ASP A 47 2.22 2.80 -28.44
N ILE A 48 1.20 3.65 -28.36
CA ILE A 48 1.36 5.03 -27.88
C ILE A 48 1.58 5.02 -26.37
N ALA A 49 0.83 4.22 -25.61
CA ALA A 49 1.01 4.05 -24.17
C ALA A 49 2.44 3.64 -23.84
N SER A 50 2.96 2.60 -24.51
CA SER A 50 4.33 2.13 -24.35
C SER A 50 5.37 3.22 -24.63
N LYS A 51 5.20 3.99 -25.72
CA LYS A 51 6.10 5.10 -26.06
C LYS A 51 6.04 6.24 -25.05
N VAL A 52 4.84 6.61 -24.61
CA VAL A 52 4.63 7.66 -23.59
C VAL A 52 5.27 7.27 -22.28
N SER A 53 5.02 6.06 -21.77
CA SER A 53 5.62 5.57 -20.54
C SER A 53 7.14 5.44 -20.65
N THR A 54 7.67 5.00 -21.80
CA THR A 54 9.13 4.93 -22.03
C THR A 54 9.75 6.33 -22.03
N ALA A 55 9.11 7.29 -22.69
CA ALA A 55 9.59 8.67 -22.74
C ALA A 55 9.52 9.32 -21.35
N PHE A 56 8.45 9.06 -20.60
CA PHE A 56 8.27 9.54 -19.23
C PHE A 56 9.37 8.98 -18.31
N ALA A 57 9.52 7.65 -18.25
CA ALA A 57 10.56 6.98 -17.47
C ALA A 57 11.95 7.51 -17.80
N LYS A 58 12.24 7.74 -19.08
CA LYS A 58 13.53 8.31 -19.52
C LYS A 58 13.69 9.77 -19.08
N ALA A 59 12.65 10.60 -19.19
CA ALA A 59 12.71 12.02 -18.84
C ALA A 59 12.87 12.21 -17.33
N THR A 60 12.17 11.40 -16.54
CA THR A 60 12.19 11.48 -15.09
C THR A 60 13.26 10.59 -14.47
N GLY A 61 13.85 9.64 -15.18
CA GLY A 61 14.86 8.73 -14.63
C GLY A 61 14.32 7.77 -13.57
N ILE A 62 13.00 7.56 -13.52
CA ILE A 62 12.35 6.52 -12.72
C ILE A 62 12.23 5.25 -13.57
N ASP A 63 12.01 4.09 -12.93
CA ASP A 63 11.84 2.84 -13.66
C ASP A 63 10.52 2.81 -14.45
N MET A 64 10.45 1.89 -15.41
CA MET A 64 9.33 1.82 -16.35
C MET A 64 8.00 1.44 -15.69
N GLU A 65 8.04 0.56 -14.69
CA GLU A 65 6.83 0.05 -14.04
C GLU A 65 6.20 1.14 -13.19
N PHE A 66 7.02 1.85 -12.41
CA PHE A 66 6.58 3.00 -11.63
C PHE A 66 6.16 4.18 -12.52
N ALA A 67 6.83 4.41 -13.65
CA ALA A 67 6.40 5.41 -14.64
C ALA A 67 5.00 5.13 -15.19
N ILE A 68 4.68 3.86 -15.49
CA ILE A 68 3.34 3.47 -15.92
C ILE A 68 2.33 3.74 -14.81
N GLN A 69 2.67 3.40 -13.56
CA GLN A 69 1.76 3.60 -12.43
C GLN A 69 1.49 5.10 -12.19
N LEU A 70 2.52 5.94 -12.15
CA LEU A 70 2.35 7.39 -12.00
C LEU A 70 1.50 8.02 -13.09
N LEU A 71 1.66 7.56 -14.33
CA LEU A 71 0.81 8.01 -15.43
C LEU A 71 -0.65 7.59 -15.21
N LYS A 72 -0.92 6.37 -14.75
CA LYS A 72 -2.28 5.93 -14.43
C LYS A 72 -2.91 6.76 -13.32
N ASP A 73 -2.19 7.00 -12.23
CA ASP A 73 -2.67 7.76 -11.07
C ASP A 73 -3.08 9.19 -11.43
N HIS A 74 -2.48 9.74 -12.49
CA HIS A 74 -2.80 11.08 -12.99
C HIS A 74 -3.68 11.04 -14.25
N GLY A 75 -4.43 9.95 -14.48
CA GLY A 75 -5.34 9.83 -15.62
C GLY A 75 -4.64 9.98 -16.98
N TRP A 76 -3.39 9.55 -17.07
CA TRP A 76 -2.48 9.71 -18.22
C TRP A 76 -2.17 11.17 -18.59
N ASN A 77 -2.36 12.11 -17.67
CA ASN A 77 -1.95 13.50 -17.83
C ASN A 77 -0.44 13.64 -17.60
N ILE A 78 0.30 13.66 -18.70
CA ILE A 78 1.78 13.73 -18.70
C ILE A 78 2.29 14.96 -17.94
N ASP A 79 1.66 16.12 -18.10
CA ASP A 79 2.13 17.36 -17.48
C ASP A 79 1.95 17.32 -15.97
N GLN A 80 0.82 16.80 -15.47
CA GLN A 80 0.57 16.62 -14.04
C GLN A 80 1.52 15.58 -13.43
N ALA A 81 1.69 14.43 -14.08
CA ALA A 81 2.60 13.39 -13.62
C ALA A 81 4.07 13.88 -13.62
N LEU A 82 4.50 14.63 -14.64
CA LEU A 82 5.84 15.22 -14.69
C LEU A 82 6.03 16.25 -13.58
N LYS A 83 5.05 17.13 -13.38
CA LYS A 83 5.09 18.14 -12.31
C LYS A 83 5.25 17.47 -10.94
N ALA A 84 4.39 16.51 -10.61
CA ALA A 84 4.48 15.76 -9.35
C ALA A 84 5.85 15.08 -9.18
N THR A 85 6.38 14.48 -10.25
CA THR A 85 7.69 13.80 -10.21
C THR A 85 8.85 14.77 -9.99
N TYR A 86 8.86 15.92 -10.67
CA TYR A 86 9.93 16.91 -10.51
C TYR A 86 9.85 17.63 -9.16
N GLU A 87 8.65 17.95 -8.68
CA GLU A 87 8.44 18.49 -7.34
C GLU A 87 8.99 17.52 -6.28
N ALA A 88 8.67 16.22 -6.38
CA ALA A 88 9.24 15.21 -5.48
C ALA A 88 10.78 15.14 -5.57
N LYS A 89 11.37 15.31 -6.77
CA LYS A 89 12.83 15.32 -6.96
C LYS A 89 13.51 16.55 -6.37
N GLU A 90 12.92 17.73 -6.52
CA GLU A 90 13.45 18.96 -5.93
C GLU A 90 13.49 18.85 -4.39
N HIS A 91 12.41 18.33 -3.80
CA HIS A 91 12.36 18.03 -2.36
C HIS A 91 13.41 16.99 -1.96
N ALA A 92 13.51 15.88 -2.70
CA ALA A 92 14.52 14.85 -2.45
C ALA A 92 15.95 15.41 -2.44
N GLN A 93 16.28 16.29 -3.39
CA GLN A 93 17.58 16.96 -3.44
C GLN A 93 17.82 17.86 -2.21
N SER A 94 16.80 18.58 -1.74
CA SER A 94 16.87 19.38 -0.52
C SER A 94 17.17 18.52 0.72
N ILE A 95 16.48 17.39 0.86
CA ILE A 95 16.67 16.43 1.96
C ILE A 95 18.08 15.82 1.92
N MET A 96 18.57 15.45 0.73
CA MET A 96 19.92 14.88 0.58
C MET A 96 21.02 15.91 0.86
N ASN A 97 20.82 17.17 0.47
CA ASN A 97 21.82 18.23 0.64
C ASN A 97 22.01 18.66 2.10
N THR A 98 21.01 18.46 2.96
CA THR A 98 21.05 18.88 4.37
C THR A 98 21.77 17.89 5.29
N LYS A 99 22.35 16.80 4.78
CA LYS A 99 22.80 15.67 5.62
C LYS A 99 24.25 15.23 5.37
N GLN A 100 25.07 15.42 6.42
CA GLN A 100 26.45 14.97 6.55
C GLN A 100 26.54 13.72 7.45
N ASN A 101 27.36 12.75 7.05
CA ASN A 101 28.01 11.73 7.88
C ASN A 101 27.11 10.93 8.86
N TRP A 102 26.21 10.11 8.34
CA TRP A 102 25.68 8.99 9.13
C TRP A 102 26.68 7.83 9.12
N LYS A 103 27.29 7.57 10.29
CA LYS A 103 28.15 6.41 10.47
C LYS A 103 27.30 5.13 10.43
N ASP A 104 27.72 4.15 9.65
CA ASP A 104 27.17 2.79 9.72
C ASP A 104 27.54 2.20 11.08
N THR A 105 26.54 2.00 11.94
CA THR A 105 26.78 1.55 13.31
C THR A 105 26.35 0.12 13.59
N ASN A 106 25.80 -0.65 12.65
CA ASN A 106 25.46 -2.05 12.97
C ASN A 106 25.39 -2.96 11.74
N GLU A 107 26.52 -3.60 11.42
CA GLU A 107 26.57 -4.80 10.54
C GLU A 107 26.09 -6.08 11.26
N LYS A 108 25.78 -5.99 12.56
CA LYS A 108 25.56 -7.15 13.45
C LYS A 108 24.19 -7.82 13.26
N TYR A 109 23.14 -7.05 13.03
CA TYR A 109 21.76 -7.54 13.00
C TYR A 109 21.17 -7.44 11.61
N PHE A 110 20.30 -8.38 11.26
CA PHE A 110 19.31 -8.14 10.21
C PHE A 110 18.20 -7.26 10.78
N LYS A 111 17.87 -6.17 10.09
CA LYS A 111 16.88 -5.17 10.53
C LYS A 111 15.70 -5.09 9.57
N ILE A 112 14.50 -5.06 10.12
CA ILE A 112 13.27 -4.82 9.38
C ILE A 112 12.48 -3.70 10.04
N LEU A 113 11.93 -2.79 9.24
CA LEU A 113 11.03 -1.74 9.71
C LEU A 113 9.68 -1.88 9.01
N SER A 114 8.57 -1.86 9.75
CA SER A 114 7.21 -1.84 9.20
C SER A 114 6.47 -0.59 9.66
N TRP A 115 5.81 0.13 8.75
CA TRP A 115 5.13 1.39 9.09
C TRP A 115 3.92 1.69 8.20
N ASN A 116 2.76 1.86 8.83
CA ASN A 116 1.65 2.56 8.23
C ASN A 116 1.94 4.06 8.22
N THR A 117 2.14 4.65 7.03
CA THR A 117 2.58 6.04 6.93
C THR A 117 1.43 7.03 7.05
N ASP A 118 0.20 6.60 6.77
CA ASP A 118 -1.00 7.45 6.77
C ASP A 118 -0.78 8.72 5.92
N THR A 119 -0.19 8.52 4.73
CA THR A 119 0.19 9.59 3.79
C THR A 119 -0.58 9.48 2.48
N THR A 120 -1.83 9.01 2.54
CA THR A 120 -2.71 8.94 1.38
C THR A 120 -3.02 10.34 0.86
N ASP A 121 -3.07 10.50 -0.46
CA ASP A 121 -3.29 11.81 -1.08
C ASP A 121 -4.65 12.40 -0.68
N SER A 122 -4.74 13.74 -0.59
CA SER A 122 -5.97 14.46 -0.26
C SER A 122 -6.26 15.55 -1.29
N ASP A 123 -7.53 15.89 -1.48
CA ASP A 123 -7.91 17.10 -2.24
C ASP A 123 -7.64 18.40 -1.46
N GLU A 124 -7.39 18.31 -0.14
CA GLU A 124 -7.15 19.45 0.71
C GLU A 124 -5.67 19.89 0.66
N VAL A 125 -5.44 21.11 0.17
CA VAL A 125 -4.08 21.69 0.01
C VAL A 125 -3.31 21.74 1.34
N GLU A 126 -3.98 22.11 2.44
CA GLU A 126 -3.32 22.19 3.76
C GLU A 126 -2.89 20.80 4.25
N LEU A 127 -3.71 19.77 4.00
CA LEU A 127 -3.39 18.40 4.35
C LEU A 127 -2.23 17.87 3.49
N ASN A 128 -2.17 18.21 2.19
CA ASN A 128 -1.05 17.84 1.34
C ASN A 128 0.29 18.46 1.79
N ASN A 129 0.29 19.73 2.21
CA ASN A 129 1.50 20.35 2.79
C ASN A 129 1.94 19.66 4.10
N LEU A 130 0.98 19.13 4.87
CA LEU A 130 1.28 18.37 6.08
C LEU A 130 1.83 16.97 5.74
N ILE A 131 1.22 16.29 4.78
CA ILE A 131 1.66 14.99 4.24
C ILE A 131 3.09 15.10 3.72
N GLU A 132 3.44 16.17 3.03
CA GLU A 132 4.80 16.42 2.56
C GLU A 132 5.80 16.42 3.72
N LYS A 133 5.59 17.27 4.73
CA LYS A 133 6.48 17.37 5.91
C LYS A 133 6.57 16.07 6.71
N ARG A 134 5.45 15.34 6.82
CA ARG A 134 5.39 14.01 7.43
C ARG A 134 6.26 13.02 6.66
N THR A 135 6.11 13.00 5.33
CA THR A 135 6.88 12.15 4.41
C THR A 135 8.37 12.46 4.49
N GLU A 136 8.75 13.74 4.51
CA GLU A 136 10.15 14.14 4.70
C GLU A 136 10.72 13.54 5.99
N THR A 137 9.97 13.66 7.10
CA THR A 137 10.37 13.11 8.42
C THR A 137 10.49 11.59 8.40
N ILE A 138 9.56 10.89 7.74
CA ILE A 138 9.63 9.43 7.51
C ILE A 138 10.92 9.08 6.78
N ILE A 139 11.24 9.76 5.68
CA ILE A 139 12.47 9.54 4.90
C ILE A 139 13.71 9.79 5.77
N GLU A 140 13.68 10.81 6.64
CA GLU A 140 14.79 11.06 7.56
C GLU A 140 15.05 9.89 8.50
N ILE A 141 13.99 9.29 9.02
CA ILE A 141 14.06 8.13 9.91
C ILE A 141 14.55 6.91 9.14
N LEU A 142 13.97 6.60 7.98
CA LEU A 142 14.36 5.45 7.15
C LEU A 142 15.86 5.51 6.76
N LEU A 143 16.33 6.69 6.37
CA LEU A 143 17.73 6.87 6.00
C LEU A 143 18.70 6.90 7.20
N ARG A 144 18.21 7.26 8.40
CA ARG A 144 18.98 7.21 9.65
C ARG A 144 19.10 5.77 10.15
N GLU A 145 17.98 5.07 10.21
CA GLU A 145 17.88 3.71 10.73
C GLU A 145 18.47 2.68 9.77
N LYS A 146 18.42 2.93 8.46
CA LYS A 146 18.94 2.05 7.40
C LYS A 146 18.61 0.56 7.65
N PRO A 147 17.33 0.18 7.75
CA PRO A 147 16.96 -1.23 7.89
C PRO A 147 17.30 -2.00 6.60
N ASP A 148 17.47 -3.32 6.68
CA ASP A 148 17.69 -4.16 5.49
C ASP A 148 16.40 -4.28 4.66
N VAL A 149 15.25 -4.24 5.33
CA VAL A 149 13.92 -4.31 4.75
C VAL A 149 13.02 -3.22 5.32
N ILE A 150 12.27 -2.52 4.47
CA ILE A 150 11.22 -1.56 4.86
C ILE A 150 9.90 -2.05 4.30
N LEU A 151 8.87 -2.13 5.13
CA LEU A 151 7.50 -2.48 4.76
C LEU A 151 6.62 -1.26 5.04
N LEU A 152 6.09 -0.62 4.00
CA LEU A 152 5.20 0.54 4.16
C LEU A 152 3.76 0.17 3.81
N GLN A 153 2.81 0.69 4.58
CA GLN A 153 1.38 0.56 4.33
C GLN A 153 0.74 1.95 4.28
N GLN A 154 -0.39 2.07 3.59
CA GLN A 154 -1.17 3.31 3.46
C GLN A 154 -0.39 4.50 2.89
N VAL A 155 0.38 4.27 1.83
CA VAL A 155 1.20 5.31 1.18
C VAL A 155 0.44 5.90 -0.01
N GLY A 156 0.28 7.21 -0.09
CA GLY A 156 -0.23 7.92 -1.28
C GLY A 156 0.79 8.05 -2.41
N THR A 157 0.35 8.44 -3.60
CA THR A 157 1.21 8.55 -4.80
C THR A 157 2.34 9.56 -4.60
N PHE A 158 2.03 10.74 -4.04
CA PHE A 158 3.05 11.77 -3.81
C PHE A 158 4.11 11.28 -2.84
N ALA A 159 3.68 10.76 -1.69
CA ALA A 159 4.57 10.29 -0.65
C ALA A 159 5.45 9.12 -1.15
N LEU A 160 4.86 8.16 -1.86
CA LEU A 160 5.57 7.03 -2.44
C LEU A 160 6.66 7.48 -3.42
N THR A 161 6.33 8.44 -4.31
CA THR A 161 7.28 9.00 -5.28
C THR A 161 8.48 9.65 -4.59
N LEU A 162 8.22 10.43 -3.53
CA LEU A 162 9.26 11.11 -2.78
C LEU A 162 10.16 10.10 -2.04
N ILE A 163 9.57 9.07 -1.42
CA ILE A 163 10.29 8.00 -0.73
C ILE A 163 11.17 7.21 -1.71
N ILE A 164 10.62 6.72 -2.82
CA ILE A 164 11.38 5.99 -3.86
C ILE A 164 12.55 6.83 -4.35
N THR A 165 12.30 8.10 -4.69
CA THR A 165 13.33 9.01 -5.18
C THR A 165 14.47 9.15 -4.16
N CYS A 166 14.15 9.36 -2.88
CA CYS A 166 15.15 9.53 -1.83
C CYS A 166 15.93 8.25 -1.52
N LEU A 167 15.26 7.10 -1.54
CA LEU A 167 15.85 5.82 -1.14
C LEU A 167 16.51 5.06 -2.29
N SER A 168 16.26 5.46 -3.55
CA SER A 168 16.70 4.76 -4.77
C SER A 168 18.20 4.45 -4.85
N SER A 169 19.07 5.21 -4.18
CA SER A 169 20.51 4.93 -4.16
C SER A 169 20.88 3.74 -3.26
N LEU A 170 20.07 3.44 -2.25
CA LEU A 170 20.33 2.43 -1.22
C LEU A 170 19.38 1.23 -1.32
N TYR A 171 18.17 1.43 -1.84
CA TYR A 171 17.12 0.42 -1.85
C TYR A 171 16.62 0.13 -3.26
N ASP A 172 16.23 -1.12 -3.49
CA ASP A 172 15.28 -1.50 -4.52
C ASP A 172 13.88 -1.47 -3.91
N ASP A 173 12.86 -1.06 -4.66
CA ASP A 173 11.47 -1.01 -4.23
C ASP A 173 10.57 -1.95 -5.05
N GLU A 174 9.46 -2.34 -4.43
CA GLU A 174 8.33 -3.05 -5.03
C GLU A 174 7.06 -2.51 -4.40
N SER A 175 6.10 -2.05 -5.20
CA SER A 175 4.90 -1.39 -4.69
C SER A 175 3.66 -1.87 -5.43
N ILE A 176 2.56 -2.07 -4.71
CA ILE A 176 1.26 -2.44 -5.28
C ILE A 176 0.15 -1.58 -4.70
N GLN A 177 -0.83 -1.25 -5.53
CA GLN A 177 -2.01 -0.51 -5.11
C GLN A 177 -2.98 -1.43 -4.35
N ILE A 178 -3.47 -0.95 -3.21
CA ILE A 178 -4.52 -1.57 -2.40
C ILE A 178 -5.79 -0.75 -2.57
N ASN A 179 -6.89 -1.44 -2.88
CA ASN A 179 -8.19 -0.90 -3.29
C ASN A 179 -8.25 -0.41 -4.75
N SER A 180 -9.15 -1.02 -5.52
CA SER A 180 -9.31 -0.81 -6.96
C SER A 180 -10.33 0.30 -7.32
N SER A 181 -10.87 1.03 -6.33
CA SER A 181 -12.06 1.87 -6.50
C SER A 181 -11.82 3.38 -6.56
N ASN A 182 -10.62 3.84 -6.96
CA ASN A 182 -10.23 5.23 -7.30
C ASN A 182 -9.25 5.94 -6.35
N ASP A 183 -8.83 5.34 -5.24
CA ASP A 183 -7.84 5.97 -4.35
C ASP A 183 -6.44 5.39 -4.58
N SER A 184 -5.47 6.28 -4.79
CA SER A 184 -4.05 5.95 -4.89
C SER A 184 -3.48 5.60 -3.52
N ASN A 185 -3.60 4.33 -3.15
CA ASN A 185 -3.10 3.83 -1.87
C ASN A 185 -2.24 2.58 -2.09
N TYR A 186 -1.06 2.55 -1.50
CA TYR A 186 -0.04 1.53 -1.76
C TYR A 186 0.42 0.77 -0.51
N VAL A 187 0.82 -0.49 -0.72
CA VAL A 187 1.83 -1.16 0.10
C VAL A 187 3.10 -1.32 -0.68
N SER A 188 4.23 -1.14 0.02
CA SER A 188 5.55 -1.18 -0.58
C SER A 188 6.53 -2.00 0.25
N ILE A 189 7.43 -2.71 -0.42
CA ILE A 189 8.58 -3.39 0.19
C ILE A 189 9.84 -2.78 -0.42
N PHE A 190 10.70 -2.22 0.42
CA PHE A 190 12.03 -1.76 0.03
C PHE A 190 13.08 -2.73 0.59
N THR A 191 14.06 -3.08 -0.23
CA THR A 191 15.15 -4.00 0.13
C THR A 191 16.50 -3.35 -0.10
N HIS A 192 17.38 -3.36 0.91
CA HIS A 192 18.67 -2.69 0.83
C HIS A 192 19.61 -3.39 -0.16
N LYS A 193 20.11 -2.65 -1.15
CA LYS A 193 20.86 -3.18 -2.31
C LYS A 193 22.16 -3.89 -1.96
N SER A 194 22.80 -3.51 -0.84
CA SER A 194 24.08 -4.12 -0.45
C SER A 194 23.91 -5.41 0.37
N THR A 195 22.75 -5.63 0.98
CA THR A 195 22.55 -6.76 1.91
C THR A 195 21.49 -7.74 1.42
N ILE A 196 20.58 -7.32 0.55
CA ILE A 196 19.47 -8.12 0.05
C ILE A 196 19.59 -8.34 -1.45
N LYS A 197 19.46 -9.60 -1.85
CA LYS A 197 19.31 -10.00 -3.25
C LYS A 197 17.88 -10.43 -3.52
N LYS A 198 17.13 -9.61 -4.27
CA LYS A 198 15.77 -9.91 -4.72
C LYS A 198 15.77 -11.08 -5.71
N LYS A 199 14.77 -11.97 -5.59
CA LYS A 199 14.63 -13.18 -6.43
C LYS A 199 13.35 -13.18 -7.23
N HIS A 200 12.23 -13.02 -6.55
CA HIS A 200 10.91 -13.12 -7.18
C HIS A 200 9.94 -12.19 -6.45
N VAL A 201 9.03 -11.59 -7.22
CA VAL A 201 8.00 -10.68 -6.73
C VAL A 201 6.67 -11.24 -7.18
N SER A 202 5.71 -11.28 -6.27
CA SER A 202 4.36 -11.71 -6.60
C SER A 202 3.33 -10.96 -5.78
N MET A 203 2.16 -10.81 -6.37
CA MET A 203 1.03 -10.14 -5.77
C MET A 203 -0.04 -11.17 -5.47
N ILE A 204 -0.66 -11.08 -4.30
CA ILE A 204 -1.65 -12.03 -3.84
C ILE A 204 -3.00 -11.32 -3.73
N LYS A 205 -3.97 -11.80 -4.51
CA LYS A 205 -5.29 -11.19 -4.70
C LYS A 205 -6.36 -11.99 -3.95
N ASN A 206 -7.11 -11.34 -3.06
CA ASN A 206 -8.41 -11.85 -2.61
C ASN A 206 -9.49 -11.41 -3.61
N SER A 207 -10.65 -12.07 -3.63
CA SER A 207 -11.72 -12.06 -4.66
C SER A 207 -11.93 -10.78 -5.49
N GLU A 208 -11.65 -9.58 -4.99
CA GLU A 208 -11.73 -8.34 -5.76
C GLU A 208 -10.53 -7.36 -5.61
N ASN A 209 -9.62 -7.52 -4.63
CA ASN A 209 -8.52 -6.58 -4.36
C ASN A 209 -7.16 -7.26 -4.12
N TRP A 210 -6.08 -6.57 -4.50
CA TRP A 210 -4.72 -6.93 -4.09
C TRP A 210 -4.54 -6.54 -2.64
N ASN A 211 -4.29 -7.52 -1.79
CA ASN A 211 -4.19 -7.26 -0.35
C ASN A 211 -2.78 -7.50 0.18
N MET A 212 -1.92 -8.18 -0.58
CA MET A 212 -0.63 -8.62 -0.07
C MET A 212 0.44 -8.68 -1.16
N LEU A 213 1.56 -8.00 -0.90
CA LEU A 213 2.78 -8.05 -1.69
C LEU A 213 3.73 -9.10 -1.11
N LYS A 214 4.26 -9.98 -1.95
CA LYS A 214 5.29 -10.96 -1.61
C LYS A 214 6.57 -10.66 -2.38
N VAL A 215 7.70 -10.62 -1.68
CA VAL A 215 9.04 -10.56 -2.27
C VAL A 215 9.91 -11.67 -1.69
N GLU A 216 10.40 -12.57 -2.54
CA GLU A 216 11.38 -13.60 -2.19
C GLU A 216 12.79 -13.02 -2.30
N VAL A 217 13.59 -13.18 -1.25
CA VAL A 217 14.92 -12.58 -1.16
C VAL A 217 15.96 -13.52 -0.55
N GLU A 218 17.23 -13.19 -0.79
CA GLU A 218 18.36 -13.73 -0.05
C GLU A 218 19.09 -12.61 0.70
N TYR A 219 19.17 -12.71 2.03
CA TYR A 219 20.02 -11.85 2.84
C TYR A 219 21.47 -12.38 2.86
N LYS A 220 22.42 -11.49 2.55
CA LYS A 220 23.87 -11.77 2.44
C LYS A 220 24.19 -13.06 1.66
N ASN A 221 23.41 -13.33 0.60
CA ASN A 221 23.51 -14.51 -0.28
C ASN A 221 23.42 -15.88 0.43
N SER A 222 22.92 -15.93 1.66
CA SER A 222 22.95 -17.15 2.48
C SER A 222 21.61 -17.49 3.10
N ILE A 223 20.82 -16.48 3.45
CA ILE A 223 19.56 -16.66 4.19
C ILE A 223 18.38 -16.37 3.27
N SER A 224 17.56 -17.39 2.99
CA SER A 224 16.36 -17.27 2.17
C SER A 224 15.16 -16.83 3.00
N ILE A 225 14.55 -15.71 2.60
CA ILE A 225 13.44 -15.07 3.30
C ILE A 225 12.32 -14.78 2.30
N ASP A 226 11.09 -15.12 2.65
CA ASP A 226 9.89 -14.61 1.97
C ASP A 226 9.34 -13.44 2.79
N LEU A 227 9.41 -12.25 2.20
CA LEU A 227 8.85 -11.02 2.75
C LEU A 227 7.40 -10.87 2.30
N PHE A 228 6.52 -10.57 3.24
CA PHE A 228 5.13 -10.23 2.98
C PHE A 228 4.81 -8.86 3.57
N ASN A 229 4.00 -8.09 2.85
CA ASN A 229 3.46 -6.82 3.33
C ASN A 229 1.99 -6.67 2.92
N ALA A 230 1.14 -6.23 3.84
CA ALA A 230 -0.28 -6.09 3.62
C ALA A 230 -0.93 -5.03 4.51
N PHE A 231 -2.03 -4.46 4.01
CA PHE A 231 -3.04 -3.80 4.84
C PHE A 231 -4.27 -4.72 4.90
N ILE A 232 -4.64 -5.19 6.10
CA ILE A 232 -5.65 -6.25 6.26
C ILE A 232 -6.72 -5.90 7.30
N ASP A 233 -7.84 -6.61 7.21
CA ASP A 233 -8.99 -6.54 8.10
C ASP A 233 -9.46 -7.96 8.53
N GLU A 234 -10.49 -8.04 9.38
CA GLU A 234 -11.05 -9.31 9.85
C GLU A 234 -11.64 -10.19 8.73
N ASN A 235 -11.94 -9.63 7.55
CA ASN A 235 -12.47 -10.38 6.41
C ASN A 235 -11.34 -11.00 5.56
N THR A 236 -10.16 -10.38 5.57
CA THR A 236 -9.04 -10.72 4.68
C THR A 236 -7.91 -11.47 5.37
N TYR A 237 -7.81 -11.41 6.72
CA TYR A 237 -6.71 -12.04 7.45
C TYR A 237 -6.59 -13.55 7.16
N SER A 238 -7.69 -14.30 7.22
CA SER A 238 -7.67 -15.76 7.09
C SER A 238 -7.09 -16.20 5.74
N TYR A 239 -7.50 -15.53 4.67
CA TYR A 239 -6.97 -15.74 3.33
C TYR A 239 -5.47 -15.44 3.27
N CYS A 240 -5.01 -14.29 3.77
CA CYS A 240 -3.59 -13.95 3.75
C CYS A 240 -2.73 -14.99 4.48
N PHE A 241 -3.13 -15.41 5.67
CA PHE A 241 -2.41 -16.43 6.43
C PHE A 241 -2.45 -17.81 5.77
N GLU A 242 -3.55 -18.18 5.09
CA GLU A 242 -3.61 -19.41 4.30
C GLU A 242 -2.57 -19.39 3.15
N GLN A 243 -2.45 -18.25 2.45
CA GLN A 243 -1.47 -18.10 1.38
C GLN A 243 -0.03 -18.14 1.91
N ILE A 244 0.24 -17.52 3.07
CA ILE A 244 1.56 -17.57 3.71
C ILE A 244 1.93 -19.02 4.08
N ASN A 245 0.98 -19.78 4.63
CA ASN A 245 1.22 -21.16 5.05
C ASN A 245 1.59 -22.11 3.89
N LYS A 246 1.23 -21.78 2.64
CA LYS A 246 1.60 -22.56 1.44
C LYS A 246 3.06 -22.39 1.01
N ASN A 247 3.79 -21.44 1.60
CA ASN A 247 5.17 -21.14 1.20
C ASN A 247 6.19 -22.13 1.71
N ASN A 248 7.35 -22.15 1.04
CA ASN A 248 8.45 -23.06 1.30
C ASN A 248 8.81 -23.10 2.79
N PRO A 249 8.71 -24.27 3.47
CA PRO A 249 9.04 -24.37 4.89
C PRO A 249 10.53 -24.13 5.18
N ASN A 250 11.40 -24.24 4.17
CA ASN A 250 12.82 -23.93 4.30
C ASN A 250 13.12 -22.43 4.20
N HIS A 251 12.14 -21.57 3.89
CA HIS A 251 12.32 -20.13 3.93
C HIS A 251 11.85 -19.58 5.26
N ILE A 252 12.53 -18.54 5.72
CA ILE A 252 12.06 -17.71 6.82
C ILE A 252 10.90 -16.86 6.29
N ILE A 253 9.85 -16.68 7.09
CA ILE A 253 8.76 -15.75 6.76
C ILE A 253 8.90 -14.51 7.64
N LEU A 254 8.83 -13.34 7.01
CA LEU A 254 8.61 -12.06 7.69
C LEU A 254 7.39 -11.39 7.06
N PHE A 255 6.35 -11.18 7.86
CA PHE A 255 5.11 -10.60 7.40
C PHE A 255 4.76 -9.35 8.21
N GLY A 256 5.00 -8.18 7.63
CA GLY A 256 4.53 -6.93 8.20
C GLY A 256 3.09 -6.67 7.81
N ILE A 257 2.29 -6.27 8.78
CA ILE A 257 0.93 -5.83 8.56
C ILE A 257 0.68 -4.49 9.21
N SER A 258 -0.20 -3.72 8.60
CA SER A 258 -1.05 -2.78 9.31
C SER A 258 -2.49 -3.27 9.22
N SER A 259 -3.24 -3.19 10.30
CA SER A 259 -4.60 -3.70 10.37
C SER A 259 -5.49 -2.82 11.24
N GLN A 260 -6.79 -3.04 11.20
CA GLN A 260 -7.73 -2.50 12.19
C GLN A 260 -8.23 -3.59 13.14
N ILE A 261 -7.40 -4.62 13.35
CA ILE A 261 -7.77 -5.83 14.08
C ILE A 261 -7.23 -5.74 15.52
N SER A 262 -8.15 -5.78 16.49
CA SER A 262 -7.82 -5.67 17.91
C SER A 262 -7.06 -6.89 18.46
N ASP A 263 -6.33 -6.71 19.56
CA ASP A 263 -5.70 -7.83 20.28
C ASP A 263 -6.73 -8.88 20.76
N THR A 264 -7.96 -8.46 21.07
CA THR A 264 -9.04 -9.41 21.43
C THR A 264 -9.32 -10.40 20.30
N PHE A 265 -9.36 -9.90 19.06
CA PHE A 265 -9.54 -10.75 17.90
C PHE A 265 -8.37 -11.71 17.75
N TRP A 266 -7.12 -11.23 17.76
CA TRP A 266 -5.94 -12.06 17.59
C TRP A 266 -5.83 -13.16 18.65
N ASN A 267 -6.14 -12.84 19.91
CA ASN A 267 -6.10 -13.81 21.01
C ASN A 267 -7.20 -14.89 20.89
N SER A 268 -8.24 -14.64 20.09
CA SER A 268 -9.33 -15.60 19.84
C SER A 268 -9.12 -16.47 18.60
N HIS A 269 -8.06 -16.23 17.83
CA HIS A 269 -7.78 -16.95 16.58
C HIS A 269 -6.39 -17.60 16.60
N THR A 270 -6.33 -18.86 16.17
CA THR A 270 -5.05 -19.55 16.00
C THR A 270 -4.42 -19.18 14.67
N ILE A 271 -3.24 -18.55 14.72
CA ILE A 271 -2.39 -18.31 13.57
C ILE A 271 -1.13 -19.16 13.67
N ASN A 272 -0.61 -19.63 12.53
CA ASN A 272 0.59 -20.48 12.46
C ASN A 272 1.85 -19.65 12.14
N LEU A 273 1.99 -18.51 12.82
CA LEU A 273 3.15 -17.62 12.78
C LEU A 273 3.33 -17.05 14.18
N ASP A 274 4.57 -16.79 14.56
CA ASP A 274 4.91 -16.15 15.82
C ASP A 274 4.81 -14.62 15.68
N ASP A 275 4.38 -13.93 16.73
CA ASP A 275 4.29 -12.46 16.78
C ASP A 275 5.60 -11.88 17.33
N LEU A 276 6.27 -11.00 16.56
CA LEU A 276 7.58 -10.47 16.92
C LEU A 276 7.61 -9.80 18.30
N TRP A 277 6.57 -9.03 18.67
CA TRP A 277 6.50 -8.38 19.98
C TRP A 277 6.38 -9.43 21.10
N GLN A 278 5.60 -10.49 20.85
CA GLN A 278 5.48 -11.61 21.79
C GLN A 278 6.79 -12.37 21.98
N MET A 279 7.61 -12.45 20.92
CA MET A 279 8.93 -13.10 20.93
C MET A 279 10.04 -12.24 21.56
N THR A 280 9.85 -10.92 21.69
CA THR A 280 10.90 -9.95 22.08
C THR A 280 10.56 -9.26 23.40
N ASP A 281 10.42 -10.05 24.46
CA ASP A 281 10.20 -9.65 25.85
C ASP A 281 8.89 -8.89 26.16
N GLN A 282 8.03 -8.65 25.16
CA GLN A 282 6.71 -8.01 25.35
C GLN A 282 6.80 -6.70 26.12
N ARG A 283 7.78 -5.87 25.77
CA ARG A 283 8.07 -4.64 26.50
C ARG A 283 6.84 -3.72 26.48
N PRO A 284 6.36 -3.26 27.66
CA PRO A 284 5.15 -2.44 27.73
C PRO A 284 5.23 -1.18 26.88
N GLU A 285 6.40 -0.52 26.84
CA GLU A 285 6.63 0.71 26.09
C GLU A 285 6.56 0.55 24.56
N THR A 286 6.51 -0.68 24.04
CA THR A 286 6.39 -0.97 22.61
C THR A 286 5.10 -1.70 22.25
N THR A 287 4.11 -1.70 23.16
CA THR A 287 2.87 -2.46 22.98
C THR A 287 1.97 -1.83 21.92
N TYR A 288 1.63 -0.55 22.06
CA TYR A 288 0.66 0.10 21.20
C TYR A 288 1.38 0.79 20.04
N THR A 289 0.92 0.50 18.82
CA THR A 289 1.42 1.15 17.59
C THR A 289 0.49 2.26 17.13
N PHE A 290 -0.75 2.26 17.62
CA PHE A 290 -1.73 3.32 17.45
C PHE A 290 -2.20 3.74 18.84
N ASP A 291 -1.85 4.95 19.27
CA ASP A 291 -2.08 5.40 20.65
C ASP A 291 -2.60 6.84 20.70
N PRO A 292 -3.92 7.08 20.85
CA PRO A 292 -4.48 8.42 20.91
C PRO A 292 -4.12 9.20 22.19
N GLU A 293 -3.57 8.55 23.21
CA GLU A 293 -3.08 9.24 24.42
C GLU A 293 -1.71 9.89 24.19
N LEU A 294 -0.90 9.29 23.32
CA LEU A 294 0.47 9.74 23.02
C LEU A 294 0.63 10.38 21.64
N ASN A 295 -0.25 10.07 20.69
CA ASN A 295 -0.19 10.56 19.32
C ASN A 295 -1.32 11.56 19.05
N SER A 296 -0.97 12.85 19.04
CA SER A 296 -1.90 13.95 18.78
C SER A 296 -2.39 14.05 17.33
N ASN A 297 -1.87 13.23 16.40
CA ASN A 297 -2.46 13.12 15.07
C ASN A 297 -3.79 12.36 15.11
N ILE A 298 -4.00 11.49 16.11
CA ILE A 298 -5.22 10.72 16.25
C ILE A 298 -6.27 11.59 16.92
N THR A 299 -7.43 11.73 16.28
CA THR A 299 -8.56 12.49 16.81
C THR A 299 -9.70 11.54 17.16
N GLY A 300 -10.38 11.78 18.27
CA GLY A 300 -11.53 10.97 18.70
C GLY A 300 -11.32 10.28 20.04
N ASN A 301 -12.15 9.26 20.29
CA ASN A 301 -12.17 8.48 21.55
C ASN A 301 -11.72 7.04 21.33
N ASP A 302 -10.85 6.81 20.35
CA ASP A 302 -10.26 5.49 20.12
C ASP A 302 -9.41 5.07 21.32
N LYS A 303 -9.13 3.78 21.42
CA LYS A 303 -8.27 3.23 22.46
C LYS A 303 -6.90 2.92 21.89
N PRO A 304 -5.84 2.90 22.72
CA PRO A 304 -4.56 2.39 22.30
C PRO A 304 -4.69 0.93 21.81
N GLU A 305 -4.18 0.66 20.62
CA GLU A 305 -4.29 -0.62 19.93
C GLU A 305 -2.97 -1.01 19.26
N ARG A 306 -2.79 -2.32 19.06
CA ARG A 306 -1.62 -2.92 18.41
C ARG A 306 -1.99 -3.39 17.01
N TYR A 307 -2.27 -2.38 16.18
CA TYR A 307 -2.75 -2.53 14.82
C TYR A 307 -1.68 -3.00 13.85
N ASP A 308 -0.44 -2.61 14.10
CA ASP A 308 0.71 -3.00 13.28
C ASP A 308 1.44 -4.15 13.95
N ARG A 309 1.87 -5.13 13.14
CA ARG A 309 2.57 -6.34 13.62
C ARG A 309 3.59 -6.80 12.60
N ILE A 310 4.63 -7.47 13.09
CA ILE A 310 5.50 -8.29 12.27
C ILE A 310 5.33 -9.73 12.74
N PHE A 311 4.81 -10.59 11.87
CA PHE A 311 4.76 -12.02 12.10
C PHE A 311 6.00 -12.70 11.53
N PHE A 312 6.42 -13.78 12.18
CA PHE A 312 7.64 -14.50 11.91
C PHE A 312 7.39 -16.01 11.83
N ARG A 313 8.12 -16.68 10.93
CA ARG A 313 8.25 -18.15 10.92
C ARG A 313 9.70 -18.52 10.68
N SER A 314 10.29 -19.28 11.59
CA SER A 314 11.61 -19.86 11.38
C SER A 314 11.63 -20.84 10.20
N SER A 315 12.78 -20.97 9.56
CA SER A 315 13.03 -22.03 8.59
C SER A 315 13.12 -23.40 9.27
N THR A 316 12.64 -24.44 8.59
CA THR A 316 12.94 -25.83 8.94
C THR A 316 14.38 -26.25 8.64
N SER A 317 15.12 -25.46 7.85
CA SER A 317 16.53 -25.71 7.51
C SER A 317 17.45 -25.10 8.57
N ILE A 318 18.28 -25.93 9.19
CA ILE A 318 19.23 -25.51 10.24
C ILE A 318 20.26 -24.47 9.75
N ASN A 319 20.54 -24.41 8.45
CA ASN A 319 21.49 -23.47 7.86
C ASN A 319 20.82 -22.16 7.39
N ASN A 320 19.53 -21.96 7.67
CA ASN A 320 18.76 -20.78 7.27
C ASN A 320 18.03 -20.19 8.47
N GLN A 321 18.76 -19.62 9.43
CA GLN A 321 18.20 -19.18 10.71
C GLN A 321 18.33 -17.67 10.89
N LEU A 322 17.28 -17.06 11.42
CA LEU A 322 17.30 -15.74 12.01
C LEU A 322 16.62 -15.85 13.36
N LYS A 323 17.17 -15.17 14.36
CA LYS A 323 16.61 -15.18 15.70
C LYS A 323 16.11 -13.78 16.06
N PRO A 324 14.81 -13.57 16.32
CA PRO A 324 14.32 -12.32 16.88
C PRO A 324 15.01 -12.04 18.22
N VAL A 325 15.54 -10.83 18.39
CA VAL A 325 16.24 -10.43 19.62
C VAL A 325 15.78 -9.11 20.20
N HIS A 326 15.20 -8.24 19.39
CA HIS A 326 14.70 -6.95 19.85
C HIS A 326 13.61 -6.43 18.92
N MET A 327 12.68 -5.68 19.49
CA MET A 327 11.71 -4.87 18.77
C MET A 327 11.56 -3.54 19.49
N GLU A 328 11.53 -2.44 18.74
CA GLU A 328 11.29 -1.10 19.26
C GLU A 328 10.35 -0.30 18.34
N LEU A 329 9.94 0.88 18.83
CA LEU A 329 9.11 1.81 18.09
C LEU A 329 9.93 2.96 17.53
N GLU A 330 9.65 3.33 16.29
CA GLU A 330 10.24 4.47 15.59
C GLU A 330 9.17 5.48 15.17
N GLY A 331 9.59 6.71 14.89
CA GLY A 331 8.67 7.80 14.53
C GLY A 331 7.89 8.39 15.70
N ILE A 332 8.32 8.14 16.94
CA ILE A 332 7.71 8.64 18.18
C ILE A 332 8.09 10.09 18.51
N GLN A 333 8.85 10.77 17.66
CA GLN A 333 9.19 12.19 17.83
C GLN A 333 8.37 13.04 16.88
N HIS A 334 7.97 14.23 17.32
CA HIS A 334 7.30 15.19 16.45
C HIS A 334 8.16 15.58 15.24
N ILE A 335 7.51 15.93 14.15
CA ILE A 335 8.19 16.50 12.98
C ILE A 335 8.86 17.82 13.39
N LYS A 336 10.05 18.12 12.87
CA LYS A 336 10.88 19.27 13.34
C LYS A 336 10.18 20.64 13.29
N THR A 337 9.15 20.78 12.45
CA THR A 337 8.43 22.03 12.23
C THR A 337 7.15 22.17 13.07
N SER A 338 6.87 21.20 13.95
CA SER A 338 5.68 21.18 14.79
C SER A 338 5.95 20.51 16.13
N ASP A 339 5.39 21.05 17.21
CA ASP A 339 5.46 20.44 18.55
C ASP A 339 4.27 19.52 18.85
N ILE A 340 3.37 19.30 17.87
CA ILE A 340 2.12 18.55 18.07
C ILE A 340 1.81 17.57 16.92
N VAL A 341 2.68 17.48 15.91
CA VAL A 341 2.44 16.60 14.75
C VAL A 341 3.51 15.53 14.71
N PHE A 342 3.07 14.28 14.60
CA PHE A 342 3.92 13.12 14.39
C PHE A 342 4.02 12.75 12.91
N PRO A 343 5.02 11.94 12.51
CA PRO A 343 5.19 11.51 11.13
C PRO A 343 4.01 10.65 10.64
N SER A 344 3.36 9.90 11.54
CA SER A 344 2.15 9.13 11.26
C SER A 344 1.23 9.08 12.48
N THR A 345 -0.05 8.75 12.26
CA THR A 345 -0.97 8.28 13.33
C THR A 345 -0.52 6.94 13.91
N HIS A 346 0.35 6.21 13.22
CA HIS A 346 0.96 4.97 13.67
C HIS A 346 2.45 5.15 14.01
N TRP A 347 2.93 4.41 15.00
CA TRP A 347 4.35 4.21 15.27
C TRP A 347 4.90 3.08 14.39
N ALA A 348 6.12 3.26 13.88
CA ALA A 348 6.78 2.21 13.12
C ALA A 348 7.29 1.12 14.06
N ILE A 349 7.27 -0.13 13.61
CA ILE A 349 7.91 -1.26 14.29
C ILE A 349 9.28 -1.49 13.68
N GLN A 350 10.35 -1.43 14.47
CA GLN A 350 11.70 -1.84 14.07
C GLN A 350 12.09 -3.15 14.78
N GLY A 351 12.28 -4.20 14.00
CA GLY A 351 12.68 -5.54 14.45
C GLY A 351 14.15 -5.82 14.19
N TYR A 352 14.81 -6.47 15.15
CA TYR A 352 16.20 -6.87 15.07
C TYR A 352 16.33 -8.39 15.21
N PHE A 353 17.14 -8.95 14.33
CA PHE A 353 17.38 -10.38 14.26
C PHE A 353 18.87 -10.67 14.32
N ASP A 354 19.26 -11.55 15.24
CA ASP A 354 20.58 -12.15 15.22
C ASP A 354 20.67 -13.12 14.04
N VAL A 355 21.84 -13.07 13.40
CA VAL A 355 22.20 -13.93 12.28
C VAL A 355 23.14 -14.97 12.84
N ASP A 356 22.60 -16.14 13.18
CA ASP A 356 23.43 -17.26 13.65
C ASP A 356 24.28 -17.73 12.45
N ASN A 357 25.60 -17.52 12.54
CA ASN A 357 26.60 -18.02 11.58
C ASN A 357 26.94 -19.49 11.82
#